data_AF-Q1LE99-F1
#
_entry.id   AF-Q1LE99-F1
#
_cell.length_a   1.000
_cell.length_b   1.000
_cell.length_c   1.000
_cell.angle_alpha   90.00
_cell.angle_beta   90.00
_cell.angle_gamma   90.00
#
_symmetry.space_group_name_H-M   'P 1'
#
loop_
_entity.id
_entity.type
_entity.pdbx_description
1 polymer ?
#
loop_
_entity_poly.entity_id
_entity_poly.type
_entity_poly.pdbx_seq_one_letter_code
_entity_poly.pdbx_strand_id
1 'polypeptide(L)' 'MIISLSYNTTPTHMESKTARLTVLIDPVKKNAFESLCAAQDQTPSQVVRQLIREYLNRHGVDYATRPKVGDPS' A
#
# COMPACT_ATOMS: atom_id res chain seq x y z
N MET A 1 -20.24 2.81 -17.10
CA MET A 1 -19.30 3.70 -17.80
C MET A 1 -18.17 4.01 -16.84
N ILE A 2 -17.10 3.21 -16.89
CA ILE A 2 -15.94 3.38 -16.01
C ILE A 2 -14.85 3.90 -16.93
N ILE A 3 -14.46 5.16 -16.71
CA ILE A 3 -13.42 5.81 -17.50
C ILE A 3 -12.10 5.27 -16.98
N SER A 4 -11.51 4.35 -17.75
CA SER A 4 -10.15 3.84 -17.53
C SER A 4 -9.16 4.98 -17.79
N LEU A 5 -8.60 5.55 -16.72
CA LEU A 5 -7.38 6.34 -16.86
C LEU A 5 -6.19 5.38 -17.01
N SER A 6 -5.69 5.29 -18.24
CA SER A 6 -4.38 4.72 -18.55
C SER A 6 -3.29 5.61 -17.97
N TYR A 7 -2.41 5.02 -17.17
CA TYR A 7 -1.06 5.53 -16.93
C TYR A 7 -0.08 4.61 -17.65
N ASN A 8 0.55 5.14 -18.70
CA ASN A 8 1.69 4.52 -19.37
C ASN A 8 2.93 4.68 -18.48
N THR A 9 3.47 3.57 -17.98
CA THR A 9 4.90 3.46 -17.63
C THR A 9 5.32 1.99 -17.78
N THR A 10 6.09 1.72 -18.83
CA THR A 10 6.69 0.44 -19.23
C THR A 10 8.03 0.18 -18.48
N PRO A 11 8.64 -1.02 -18.49
CA PRO A 11 8.21 -2.20 -17.73
C PRO A 11 9.41 -2.95 -17.08
N THR A 12 9.33 -3.34 -15.80
CA THR A 12 10.11 -4.50 -15.32
C THR A 12 9.18 -5.42 -14.54
N HIS A 13 8.75 -6.44 -15.27
CA HIS A 13 8.04 -7.62 -14.85
C HIS A 13 8.69 -8.26 -13.61
N MET A 14 8.26 -7.87 -12.42
CA MET A 14 8.06 -8.83 -11.34
C MET A 14 6.57 -9.05 -11.29
N GLU A 15 6.17 -10.28 -11.65
CA GLU A 15 4.86 -10.84 -11.35
C GLU A 15 4.33 -10.21 -10.06
N SER A 16 3.23 -9.47 -10.16
CA SER A 16 2.55 -8.87 -9.01
C SER A 16 2.02 -10.01 -8.15
N LYS A 17 2.90 -10.69 -7.42
CA LYS A 17 2.57 -11.70 -6.42
C LYS A 17 1.90 -10.96 -5.28
N THR A 18 0.64 -10.65 -5.51
CA THR A 18 -0.26 -10.04 -4.56
C THR A 18 -0.51 -11.08 -3.47
N ALA A 19 0.33 -11.05 -2.44
CA ALA A 19 0.13 -11.86 -1.26
C ALA A 19 -1.10 -11.35 -0.50
N ARG A 20 -1.98 -12.26 -0.08
CA ARG A 20 -3.10 -11.94 0.81
C ARG A 20 -2.58 -11.91 2.24
N LEU A 21 -2.71 -10.77 2.90
CA LEU A 21 -2.40 -10.60 4.32
C LEU A 21 -3.73 -10.67 5.10
N THR A 22 -3.91 -11.71 5.92
CA THR A 22 -5.05 -11.82 6.84
C THR A 22 -4.55 -11.54 8.25
N VAL A 23 -5.16 -10.55 8.92
CA VAL A 23 -4.83 -10.17 10.29
C VAL A 23 -6.10 -10.22 11.12
N LEU A 24 -6.04 -10.85 12.29
CA LEU A 24 -7.11 -10.80 13.27
C LEU A 24 -7.00 -9.48 14.04
N ILE A 25 -8.05 -8.67 13.97
CA ILE A 25 -8.17 -7.41 14.68
C ILE A 25 -9.46 -7.41 15.49
N ASP A 26 -9.40 -6.83 16.67
CA ASP A 26 -10.56 -6.61 17.51
C ASP A 26 -11.64 -5.79 16.77
N PRO A 27 -12.94 -6.15 16.90
CA PRO A 27 -14.02 -5.49 16.15
C PRO A 27 -14.17 -4.01 16.47
N VAL A 28 -13.89 -3.58 17.72
CA VAL A 28 -13.95 -2.17 18.11
C VAL A 28 -12.83 -1.39 17.41
N LYS A 29 -11.62 -1.95 17.39
CA LYS A 29 -10.49 -1.33 16.69
C LYS A 29 -10.69 -1.29 15.17
N LYS A 30 -11.27 -2.34 14.58
CA LYS A 30 -11.60 -2.37 13.14
C LYS A 30 -12.54 -1.22 12.76
N ASN A 31 -13.63 -1.03 13.52
CA ASN A 31 -14.58 0.04 13.26
C ASN A 31 -13.93 1.43 13.37
N ALA A 32 -13.15 1.67 14.42
CA ALA A 32 -12.43 2.92 14.60
C ALA A 32 -11.45 3.19 13.45
N PHE A 33 -10.73 2.15 12.99
CA PHE A 33 -9.82 2.24 11.86
C PHE A 33 -10.55 2.53 10.54
N GLU A 34 -11.67 1.87 10.27
CA GLU A 34 -12.49 2.11 9.08
C GLU A 34 -13.07 3.53 9.08
N SER A 35 -13.60 4.02 10.21
CA SER A 35 -14.07 5.40 10.32
C SER A 35 -12.96 6.43 10.10
N LEU A 36 -11.76 6.18 10.63
CA LEU A 36 -10.60 7.04 10.42
C LEU A 36 -10.14 7.06 8.97
N CYS A 37 -10.17 5.90 8.30
CA CYS A 37 -9.85 5.80 6.88
C CYS A 37 -10.89 6.55 6.03
N ALA A 38 -12.17 6.37 6.33
CA ALA A 38 -13.28 7.05 5.64
C ALA A 38 -13.21 8.57 5.78
N ALA A 39 -12.84 9.08 6.97
CA ALA A 39 -12.67 10.51 7.20
C ALA A 39 -11.53 11.14 6.38
N GLN A 40 -10.57 10.33 5.91
CA GLN A 40 -9.41 10.76 5.13
C GLN A 40 -9.52 10.42 3.64
N ASP A 41 -10.69 9.95 3.19
CA ASP A 41 -10.91 9.46 1.81
C ASP A 41 -9.94 8.32 1.42
N GLN A 42 -9.52 7.52 2.40
CA GLN A 42 -8.60 6.40 2.18
C GLN A 42 -9.30 5.07 2.40
N THR A 43 -8.86 4.04 1.67
CA THR A 43 -9.29 2.67 1.95
C THR A 43 -8.35 2.01 2.97
N PRO A 44 -8.87 1.13 3.84
CA PRO A 44 -8.07 0.40 4.84
C PRO A 44 -6.83 -0.26 4.22
N SER A 45 -6.98 -0.86 3.04
CA SER A 45 -5.91 -1.52 2.29
C SER A 45 -4.78 -0.57 1.89
N GLN A 46 -5.09 0.69 1.54
CA GLN A 46 -4.07 1.68 1.21
C GLN A 46 -3.29 2.11 2.45
N VAL A 47 -3.99 2.36 3.56
CA VAL A 47 -3.37 2.76 4.83
C VAL A 47 -2.47 1.63 5.36
N VAL A 48 -2.94 0.38 5.36
CA VAL A 48 -2.13 -0.78 5.79
C VAL A 48 -0.87 -0.94 4.94
N ARG A 49 -0.97 -0.75 3.62
CA ARG A 49 0.21 -0.82 2.73
C ARG A 49 1.23 0.28 3.07
N GLN A 50 0.78 1.50 3.32
CA GLN A 50 1.66 2.58 3.75
C GLN A 50 2.29 2.30 5.11
N LEU A 51 1.51 1.82 6.08
CA LEU A 51 2.00 1.43 7.40
C LEU A 51 3.10 0.38 7.32
N ILE A 52 2.94 -0.65 6.48
CA ILE A 52 3.98 -1.68 6.27
C ILE A 52 5.26 -1.05 5.72
N ARG A 53 5.17 -0.21 4.67
CA ARG A 53 6.34 0.45 4.08
C ARG A 53 7.07 1.33 5.09
N GLU A 54 6.34 2.17 5.81
CA GLU A 54 6.89 3.06 6.84
C GLU A 54 7.49 2.28 8.01
N TYR A 55 6.90 1.15 8.37
CA TYR A 55 7.43 0.28 9.42
C TYR A 55 8.75 -0.36 8.99
N LEU A 56 8.82 -0.93 7.78
CA LEU A 56 10.06 -1.50 7.23
C LEU A 56 11.16 -0.44 7.11
N ASN A 57 10.81 0.77 6.63
CA ASN A 57 11.75 1.89 6.51
C ASN A 57 12.31 2.30 7.89
N ARG A 58 11.46 2.44 8.91
CA ARG A 58 11.88 2.76 10.28
C ARG A 58 12.81 1.71 10.89
N HIS A 59 12.65 0.45 10.52
CA HIS A 59 13.51 -0.64 10.98
C HIS A 59 14.72 -0.92 10.05
N GLY A 60 14.93 -0.11 9.02
CA GLY A 60 16.05 -0.26 8.08
C GLY A 60 15.99 -1.55 7.25
N VAL A 61 14.80 -2.16 7.12
CA VAL A 61 14.62 -3.38 6.34
C VAL A 61 14.46 -2.99 4.87
N ASP A 62 15.48 -3.31 4.07
CA ASP A 62 15.42 -3.14 2.62
C ASP A 62 14.59 -4.24 1.98
N TYR A 63 13.79 -3.89 0.97
CA TYR A 63 12.96 -4.82 0.21
C TYR A 63 13.05 -4.50 -1.27
N ALA A 64 13.16 -5.55 -2.09
CA ALA A 64 13.48 -5.46 -3.52
C ALA A 64 12.49 -4.64 -4.38
N THR A 65 11.29 -4.36 -3.86
CA THR A 65 10.25 -3.56 -4.54
C THR A 65 10.15 -2.13 -4.03
N ARG A 66 11.12 -1.64 -3.25
CA ARG A 66 11.16 -0.23 -2.86
C ARG A 66 11.25 0.62 -4.13
N PRO A 67 10.27 1.50 -4.40
CA PRO A 67 10.41 2.45 -5.50
C PRO A 67 11.62 3.32 -5.18
N LYS A 68 12.68 3.22 -5.98
CA LYS A 68 13.82 4.13 -5.93
C LYS A 68 13.30 5.49 -6.39
N VAL A 69 12.90 6.33 -5.45
CA VAL A 69 12.59 7.72 -5.75
C VAL A 69 13.92 8.43 -5.96
N GLY A 70 14.24 8.70 -7.23
CA GLY A 70 15.47 9.39 -7.65
C GLY A 70 16.47 8.50 -8.37
N ASP A 71 16.28 8.32 -9.69
CA ASP A 71 17.40 8.23 -10.62
C ASP A 71 17.14 9.27 -11.71
N PRO A 72 17.65 10.51 -11.56
CA PRO A 72 17.74 11.46 -12.65
C PRO A 72 19.00 11.12 -13.46
N SER A 73 18.85 10.27 -14.47
CA SER A 73 19.84 10.15 -15.55
C SER A 73 19.24 10.69 -16.85
#